data_AF-A0ABD3XJ77-F1
#
_entry.id   AF-A0ABD3XJ77-F1
#
_cell.length_a   1.000
_cell.length_b   1.000
_cell.length_c   1.000
_cell.angle_alpha   90.00
_cell.angle_beta   90.00
_cell.angle_gamma   90.00
#
_symmetry.space_group_name_H-M   'P 1'
#
loop_
_entity.id
_entity.type
_entity.pdbx_description
1 polymer ?
#
loop_
_entity_poly.entity_id
_entity_poly.type
_entity_poly.pdbx_seq_one_letter_code
_entity_poly.pdbx_strand_id
1 'polypeptide(L)'
;MVFGHKIVLDEVIRQDELDFIKAINDVSKGEIPEDTKNLILRLQRPLSPGDDPIRLCGWNFDCDIFNACKLMEMDGVSKCYQSIDEDVNKLCSKMCVPKLLHLKIGCPVMLVKNISSALVNGLQGKVVAMKEDSVTVDFENDLVQLGRETFTFYSSIDKKIVATRHQIP
;
A
#
# COMPACT_ATOMS: atom_id res chain seq x y z
N MET A 1 -22.14 25.01 8.63
CA MET A 1 -21.34 25.01 9.88
C MET A 1 -19.92 25.37 9.47
N VAL A 2 -19.49 26.61 9.71
CA VAL A 2 -18.13 27.05 9.41
C VAL A 2 -17.30 26.70 10.64
N PHE A 3 -16.32 25.81 10.50
CA PHE A 3 -15.38 25.54 11.59
C PHE A 3 -14.56 26.82 11.82
N GLY A 4 -14.84 27.54 12.91
CA GLY A 4 -14.26 28.86 13.21
C GLY A 4 -12.82 28.83 13.72
N HIS A 5 -12.22 27.65 13.84
CA HIS A 5 -10.86 27.47 14.34
C HIS A 5 -10.01 26.76 13.28
N LYS A 6 -8.83 27.31 13.01
CA LYS A 6 -7.78 26.69 12.21
C LYS A 6 -6.63 26.32 13.14
N ILE A 7 -6.38 25.02 13.28
CA ILE A 7 -5.23 24.48 14.01
C ILE A 7 -4.23 24.00 12.96
N VAL A 8 -2.97 24.42 13.09
CA VAL A 8 -1.87 24.01 12.21
C VAL A 8 -0.83 23.32 13.09
N LEU A 9 -0.45 22.09 12.72
CA LEU A 9 0.70 21.41 13.31
C LEU A 9 1.94 21.81 12.50
N ASP A 10 2.98 22.26 13.20
CA ASP A 10 4.22 22.75 12.61
C ASP A 10 5.43 21.83 12.88
N GLU A 11 5.34 20.97 13.89
CA GLU A 11 6.39 20.00 14.22
C GLU A 11 6.40 18.81 13.24
N VAL A 12 7.58 18.54 12.67
CA VAL A 12 7.83 17.38 11.81
C VAL A 12 8.49 16.28 12.65
N ILE A 13 7.76 15.18 12.86
CA ILE A 13 8.20 14.05 13.70
C ILE A 13 8.74 12.86 12.91
N ARG A 14 8.65 12.89 11.57
CA ARG A 14 8.97 11.73 10.72
C ARG A 14 10.44 11.69 10.29
N GLN A 15 11.08 12.85 10.18
CA GLN A 15 12.46 13.00 9.72
C GLN A 15 13.21 13.90 10.69
N ASP A 16 14.51 13.64 10.87
CA ASP A 16 15.38 14.41 11.74
C ASP A 16 16.34 15.34 10.95
N GLU A 17 16.54 15.06 9.66
CA GLU A 17 17.47 15.78 8.81
C GLU A 17 16.91 17.15 8.37
N LEU A 18 17.47 18.22 8.95
CA LEU A 18 16.98 19.59 8.75
C LEU A 18 16.92 20.05 7.28
N ASP A 19 17.90 19.68 6.46
CA ASP A 19 17.94 20.02 5.04
C ASP A 19 16.84 19.29 4.25
N PHE A 20 16.55 18.04 4.60
CA PHE A 20 15.48 17.27 4.01
C PHE A 20 14.09 17.77 4.44
N ILE A 21 13.91 18.10 5.72
CA ILE A 21 12.69 18.72 6.24
C ILE A 21 12.41 20.04 5.51
N LYS A 22 13.43 20.89 5.35
CA LYS A 22 13.32 22.15 4.58
C LYS A 22 12.88 21.88 3.14
N ALA A 23 13.54 20.94 2.46
CA ALA A 23 13.22 20.60 1.07
C ALA A 23 11.78 20.09 0.89
N ILE A 24 11.31 19.22 1.78
CA ILE A 24 9.91 18.73 1.76
C ILE A 24 8.94 19.90 1.95
N ASN A 25 9.22 20.80 2.90
CA ASN A 25 8.39 21.96 3.18
C ASN A 25 8.35 22.94 1.99
N ASP A 26 9.47 23.20 1.33
CA ASP A 26 9.53 24.04 0.12
C ASP A 26 8.66 23.44 -0.99
N VAL A 27 8.84 22.15 -1.29
CA VAL A 27 8.07 21.43 -2.32
C VAL A 27 6.58 21.44 -1.99
N SER A 28 6.19 21.31 -0.73
CA SER A 28 4.78 21.35 -0.31
C SER A 28 4.10 22.70 -0.57
N LYS A 29 4.88 23.79 -0.63
CA LYS A 29 4.42 25.13 -0.96
C LYS A 29 4.47 25.42 -2.47
N GLY A 30 4.99 24.48 -3.27
CA GLY A 30 5.24 24.67 -4.70
C GLY A 30 6.50 25.50 -4.99
N GLU A 31 7.40 25.63 -4.01
CA GLU A 31 8.65 26.37 -4.14
C GLU A 31 9.81 25.39 -4.38
N ILE A 32 10.72 25.72 -5.29
CA ILE A 32 11.92 24.91 -5.55
C ILE A 32 13.17 25.82 -5.55
N PRO A 33 13.62 26.28 -4.37
CA PRO A 33 14.88 27.00 -4.25
C PRO A 33 16.07 26.15 -4.70
N GLU A 34 17.19 26.80 -4.99
CA GLU A 34 18.38 26.13 -5.54
C GLU A 34 18.94 25.05 -4.58
N ASP A 35 18.90 25.27 -3.27
CA ASP A 35 19.30 24.25 -2.27
C ASP A 35 18.44 22.98 -2.36
N THR A 36 17.11 23.16 -2.41
CA THR A 36 16.10 22.08 -2.51
C THR A 36 16.25 21.33 -3.82
N LYS A 37 16.44 22.06 -4.93
CA LYS A 37 16.73 21.47 -6.24
C LYS A 37 18.02 20.64 -6.21
N ASN A 38 19.09 21.18 -5.65
CA ASN A 38 20.37 20.49 -5.54
C ASN A 38 20.27 19.23 -4.68
N LEU A 39 19.50 19.26 -3.60
CA LEU A 39 19.25 18.07 -2.79
C LEU A 39 18.51 16.99 -3.60
N ILE A 40 17.42 17.33 -4.28
CA ILE A 40 16.63 16.38 -5.08
C ILE A 40 17.47 15.78 -6.20
N LEU A 41 18.27 16.59 -6.90
CA LEU A 41 19.13 16.10 -7.99
C LEU A 41 20.22 15.13 -7.47
N ARG A 42 20.76 15.37 -6.27
CA ARG A 42 21.71 14.43 -5.64
C ARG A 42 21.11 13.06 -5.34
N LEU A 43 19.79 12.95 -5.17
CA LEU A 43 19.09 11.69 -4.92
C LEU A 43 18.96 10.81 -6.18
N GLN A 44 19.35 11.29 -7.36
CA GLN A 44 19.40 10.47 -8.59
C GLN A 44 20.54 9.44 -8.58
N ARG A 45 21.43 9.48 -7.58
CA ARG A 45 22.47 8.47 -7.39
C ARG A 45 21.86 7.06 -7.27
N PRO A 46 22.59 6.00 -7.66
CA PRO A 46 22.20 4.64 -7.35
C PRO A 46 21.99 4.46 -5.84
N LEU A 47 21.06 3.57 -5.50
CA LEU A 47 20.89 3.12 -4.11
C LEU A 47 22.03 2.17 -3.74
N SER A 48 22.33 2.12 -2.44
CA SER A 48 23.31 1.18 -1.92
C SER A 48 22.92 -0.26 -2.26
N PRO A 49 23.88 -1.19 -2.45
CA PRO A 49 23.57 -2.60 -2.60
C PRO A 49 22.73 -3.10 -1.42
N GLY A 50 21.67 -3.87 -1.70
CA GLY A 50 20.74 -4.36 -0.69
C GLY A 50 19.48 -4.95 -1.31
N ASP A 51 18.44 -5.10 -0.49
CA ASP A 51 17.12 -5.55 -0.95
C ASP A 51 16.52 -4.57 -1.97
N ASP A 52 15.69 -5.11 -2.87
CA ASP A 52 14.97 -4.30 -3.84
C ASP A 52 14.08 -3.27 -3.10
N PRO A 53 14.30 -1.96 -3.31
CA PRO A 53 13.55 -0.93 -2.62
C PRO A 53 12.11 -0.90 -3.11
N ILE A 54 11.21 -0.38 -2.27
CA ILE A 54 9.84 -0.10 -2.67
C ILE A 54 9.86 0.98 -3.76
N ARG A 55 9.19 0.68 -4.87
CA ARG A 55 9.03 1.61 -5.99
C ARG A 55 7.69 2.33 -5.90
N LEU A 56 7.75 3.66 -5.96
CA LEU A 56 6.56 4.51 -6.04
C LEU A 56 6.29 4.86 -7.51
N CYS A 57 5.03 4.76 -7.94
CA CYS A 57 4.59 5.13 -9.28
C CYS A 57 3.47 6.16 -9.24
N GLY A 58 3.29 6.90 -10.33
CA GLY A 58 2.20 7.87 -10.45
C GLY A 58 0.82 7.24 -10.67
N TRP A 59 0.78 6.01 -11.19
CA TRP A 59 -0.44 5.28 -11.52
C TRP A 59 -0.41 3.88 -10.91
N ASN A 60 -1.55 3.41 -10.40
CA ASN A 60 -1.68 2.04 -9.88
C ASN A 60 -1.36 0.99 -10.95
N PHE A 61 -1.72 1.27 -12.20
CA PHE A 61 -1.41 0.38 -13.33
C PHE A 61 0.09 0.10 -13.49
N ASP A 62 0.94 1.11 -13.27
CA ASP A 62 2.39 0.96 -13.34
C ASP A 62 2.91 0.09 -12.17
N CYS A 63 2.36 0.28 -10.97
CA CYS A 63 2.65 -0.57 -9.81
C CYS A 63 2.24 -2.02 -10.07
N ASP A 64 1.04 -2.24 -10.61
CA ASP A 64 0.49 -3.57 -10.88
C ASP A 64 1.35 -4.34 -11.89
N ILE A 65 1.75 -3.67 -12.99
CA ILE A 65 2.67 -4.26 -13.97
C ILE A 65 4.01 -4.59 -13.34
N PHE A 66 4.61 -3.64 -12.62
CA PHE A 66 5.91 -3.84 -11.99
C PHE A 66 5.90 -5.01 -11.00
N ASN A 67 4.88 -5.06 -10.13
CA ASN A 67 4.72 -6.12 -9.14
C ASN A 67 4.44 -7.48 -9.81
N ALA A 68 3.64 -7.51 -10.88
CA ALA A 68 3.39 -8.74 -11.64
C ALA A 68 4.67 -9.29 -12.28
N CYS A 69 5.47 -8.43 -12.91
CA CYS A 69 6.77 -8.82 -13.47
C CYS A 69 7.71 -9.37 -12.39
N LYS A 70 7.85 -8.67 -11.26
CA LYS A 70 8.66 -9.12 -10.13
C LYS A 70 8.19 -10.47 -9.58
N LEU A 71 6.89 -10.65 -9.40
CA LEU A 71 6.33 -11.92 -8.95
C LEU A 71 6.58 -13.06 -9.95
N MET A 72 6.57 -12.78 -11.26
CA MET A 72 6.90 -13.77 -12.30
C MET A 72 8.37 -14.20 -12.24
N GLU A 73 9.27 -13.26 -12.00
CA GLU A 73 10.73 -13.50 -11.87
C GLU A 73 11.08 -14.35 -10.63
N MET A 74 10.26 -14.31 -9.58
CA MET A 74 10.50 -15.10 -8.38
C MET A 74 10.34 -16.61 -8.62
N ASP A 75 11.18 -17.42 -8.00
CA ASP A 75 11.01 -18.87 -7.98
C ASP A 75 9.78 -19.31 -7.18
N GLY A 76 9.32 -20.54 -7.43
CA GLY A 76 8.26 -21.19 -6.67
C GLY A 76 6.88 -21.14 -7.33
N VAL A 77 5.94 -21.87 -6.72
CA VAL A 77 4.59 -22.07 -7.25
C VAL A 77 3.72 -20.85 -6.94
N SER A 78 3.14 -20.26 -7.99
CA SER A 78 2.14 -19.21 -7.85
C SER A 78 0.81 -19.80 -7.40
N LYS A 79 0.20 -19.21 -6.37
CA LYS A 79 -1.20 -19.47 -5.99
C LYS A 79 -2.04 -18.23 -6.26
N CYS A 80 -3.25 -18.43 -6.79
CA CYS A 80 -4.19 -17.37 -7.07
C CYS A 80 -5.42 -17.49 -6.15
N TYR A 81 -5.75 -16.39 -5.46
CA TYR A 81 -6.94 -16.26 -4.64
C TYR A 81 -7.98 -15.39 -5.36
N GLN A 82 -9.06 -16.01 -5.80
CA GLN A 82 -10.20 -15.34 -6.43
C GLN A 82 -11.12 -14.75 -5.35
N SER A 83 -11.43 -13.47 -5.46
CA SER A 83 -12.37 -12.79 -4.56
C SER A 83 -13.81 -13.29 -4.72
N ILE A 84 -14.61 -13.14 -3.67
CA ILE A 84 -16.07 -13.32 -3.71
C ILE A 84 -16.69 -11.93 -3.72
N ASP A 85 -17.34 -11.57 -4.83
CA ASP A 85 -17.87 -10.21 -5.05
C ASP A 85 -19.41 -10.24 -5.06
N GLU A 86 -20.02 -9.33 -4.31
CA GLU A 86 -21.42 -8.94 -4.45
C GLU A 86 -21.44 -7.56 -5.09
N ASP A 87 -21.63 -7.49 -6.41
CA ASP A 87 -21.41 -6.25 -7.15
C ASP A 87 -22.53 -5.98 -8.15
N VAL A 88 -23.44 -5.08 -7.78
CA VAL A 88 -24.59 -4.73 -8.60
C VAL A 88 -24.17 -3.96 -9.87
N ASN A 89 -23.05 -3.23 -9.81
CA ASN A 89 -22.71 -2.20 -10.81
C ASN A 89 -21.24 -2.21 -11.27
N LYS A 90 -20.52 -3.34 -11.13
CA LYS A 90 -19.08 -3.46 -11.43
C LYS A 90 -18.19 -2.49 -10.64
N LEU A 91 -18.65 -2.06 -9.46
CA LEU A 91 -17.94 -1.12 -8.58
C LEU A 91 -16.78 -1.75 -7.80
N CYS A 92 -16.72 -3.07 -7.67
CA CYS A 92 -15.60 -3.77 -7.04
C CYS A 92 -14.29 -3.58 -7.83
N SER A 93 -14.35 -3.21 -9.10
CA SER A 93 -13.17 -2.82 -9.90
C SER A 93 -12.45 -1.57 -9.37
N LYS A 94 -13.13 -0.75 -8.55
CA LYS A 94 -12.58 0.47 -7.94
C LYS A 94 -12.04 0.26 -6.53
N MET A 95 -12.16 -0.94 -5.97
CA MET A 95 -11.64 -1.25 -4.64
C MET A 95 -10.11 -1.39 -4.67
N CYS A 96 -9.46 -1.04 -3.56
CA CYS A 96 -8.00 -1.16 -3.41
C CYS A 96 -7.49 -2.62 -3.39
N VAL A 97 -8.37 -3.58 -3.12
CA VAL A 97 -8.02 -4.99 -3.05
C VAL A 97 -8.37 -5.69 -4.37
N PRO A 98 -7.47 -6.50 -4.96
CA PRO A 98 -7.67 -7.05 -6.30
C PRO A 98 -8.68 -8.21 -6.35
N LYS A 99 -9.27 -8.41 -7.52
CA LYS A 99 -10.17 -9.56 -7.80
C LYS A 99 -9.41 -10.89 -7.80
N LEU A 100 -8.20 -10.88 -8.37
CA LEU A 100 -7.28 -12.01 -8.43
C LEU A 100 -6.03 -11.61 -7.67
N LEU A 101 -5.77 -12.27 -6.54
CA LEU A 101 -4.56 -12.04 -5.75
C LEU A 101 -3.58 -13.19 -6.02
N HIS A 102 -2.52 -12.90 -6.76
CA HIS A 102 -1.45 -13.85 -7.06
C HIS A 102 -0.35 -13.71 -6.01
N LEU A 103 0.06 -14.83 -5.41
CA LEU A 103 1.11 -14.88 -4.40
C LEU A 103 2.09 -16.03 -4.66
N LYS A 104 3.31 -15.89 -4.16
CA LYS A 104 4.35 -16.94 -4.10
C LYS A 104 4.96 -16.93 -2.69
N ILE A 105 5.48 -18.08 -2.25
CA ILE A 105 6.24 -18.12 -1.00
C ILE A 105 7.46 -17.20 -1.15
N GLY A 106 7.64 -16.32 -0.16
CA GLY A 106 8.74 -15.36 -0.11
C GLY A 106 8.44 -14.02 -0.77
N CYS A 107 7.27 -13.80 -1.40
CA CYS A 107 6.98 -12.49 -1.98
C CYS A 107 6.71 -11.44 -0.88
N PRO A 108 7.23 -10.21 -1.03
CA PRO A 108 6.84 -9.08 -0.19
C PRO A 108 5.36 -8.74 -0.39
N VAL A 109 4.66 -8.43 0.69
CA VAL A 109 3.26 -8.03 0.70
C VAL A 109 3.03 -6.87 1.66
N MET A 110 1.92 -6.18 1.50
CA MET A 110 1.49 -5.09 2.37
C MET A 110 0.03 -5.29 2.74
N LEU A 111 -0.29 -5.16 4.03
CA LEU A 111 -1.64 -5.24 4.53
C LEU A 111 -2.44 -4.00 4.12
N VAL A 112 -3.62 -4.17 3.52
CA VAL A 112 -4.47 -3.04 3.06
C VAL A 112 -5.66 -2.73 3.97
N LYS A 113 -5.73 -3.38 5.14
CA LYS A 113 -6.83 -3.24 6.09
C LYS A 113 -6.34 -3.21 7.54
N ASN A 114 -6.93 -2.34 8.36
CA ASN A 114 -6.73 -2.39 9.81
C ASN A 114 -7.51 -3.58 10.39
N ILE A 115 -6.79 -4.55 10.95
CA ILE A 115 -7.36 -5.74 11.61
C ILE A 115 -7.29 -5.60 13.13
N SER A 116 -6.18 -5.06 13.66
CA SER A 116 -5.96 -4.85 15.09
C SER A 116 -5.06 -3.64 15.34
N SER A 117 -4.72 -3.35 16.59
CA SER A 117 -3.77 -2.29 16.95
C SER A 117 -2.34 -2.58 16.47
N ALA A 118 -2.00 -3.85 16.24
CA ALA A 118 -0.70 -4.27 15.71
C ALA A 118 -0.75 -4.49 14.19
N LEU A 119 -1.89 -4.95 13.66
CA LEU A 119 -2.09 -5.23 12.24
C LEU A 119 -2.82 -4.08 11.57
N VAL A 120 -2.03 -3.11 11.12
CA VAL A 120 -2.51 -1.87 10.52
C VAL A 120 -2.27 -1.84 9.01
N ASN A 121 -3.11 -1.09 8.32
CA ASN A 121 -2.92 -0.79 6.90
C ASN A 121 -1.54 -0.17 6.66
N GLY A 122 -0.81 -0.70 5.69
CA GLY A 122 0.57 -0.32 5.37
C GLY A 122 1.63 -1.22 6.00
N LEU A 123 1.28 -2.13 6.91
CA LEU A 123 2.22 -3.08 7.50
C LEU A 123 2.76 -4.02 6.42
N GLN A 124 4.08 -4.14 6.34
CA GLN A 124 4.79 -4.92 5.32
C GLN A 124 5.25 -6.25 5.89
N GLY A 125 5.19 -7.29 5.08
CA GLY A 125 5.63 -8.61 5.49
C GLY A 125 5.99 -9.50 4.30
N LYS A 126 6.32 -10.75 4.60
CA LYS A 126 6.72 -11.75 3.61
C LYS A 126 5.84 -12.99 3.71
N VAL A 127 5.34 -13.49 2.58
CA VAL A 127 4.53 -14.72 2.57
C VAL A 127 5.41 -15.92 2.94
N VAL A 128 5.01 -16.70 3.96
CA VAL A 128 5.73 -17.91 4.38
C VAL A 128 4.96 -19.20 4.13
N ALA A 129 3.62 -19.14 4.08
CA ALA A 129 2.78 -20.29 3.76
C ALA A 129 1.48 -19.86 3.06
N MET A 130 0.95 -20.75 2.22
CA MET A 130 -0.30 -20.52 1.47
C MET A 130 -1.21 -21.74 1.62
N LYS A 131 -2.42 -21.54 2.15
CA LYS A 131 -3.49 -22.54 2.26
C LYS A 131 -4.63 -22.21 1.30
N GLU A 132 -5.73 -22.97 1.33
CA GLU A 132 -6.86 -22.76 0.41
C GLU A 132 -7.55 -21.41 0.60
N ASP A 133 -7.89 -21.06 1.84
CA ASP A 133 -8.60 -19.82 2.16
C ASP A 133 -7.82 -18.87 3.07
N SER A 134 -6.50 -19.06 3.18
CA SER A 134 -5.65 -18.19 3.99
C SER A 134 -4.19 -18.18 3.52
N VAL A 135 -3.50 -17.12 3.90
CA VAL A 135 -2.05 -16.94 3.75
C VAL A 135 -1.43 -16.75 5.13
N THR A 136 -0.21 -17.21 5.33
CA THR A 136 0.59 -16.87 6.51
C THR A 136 1.68 -15.91 6.09
N VAL A 137 1.73 -14.76 6.75
CA VAL A 137 2.68 -13.67 6.49
C VAL A 137 3.54 -13.48 7.74
N ASP A 138 4.83 -13.31 7.52
CA ASP A 138 5.79 -12.91 8.53
C ASP A 138 5.90 -11.38 8.53
N PHE A 139 5.40 -10.76 9.60
CA PHE A 139 5.52 -9.33 9.87
C PHE A 139 6.60 -9.11 10.92
N GLU A 140 7.86 -8.99 10.50
CA GLU A 140 9.01 -8.75 11.38
C GLU A 140 9.17 -9.78 12.53
N ASN A 141 9.08 -11.07 12.20
CA ASN A 141 9.10 -12.23 13.10
C ASN A 141 7.79 -12.49 13.86
N ASP A 142 6.69 -11.82 13.49
CA ASP A 142 5.35 -12.18 13.92
C ASP A 142 4.61 -12.93 12.80
N LEU A 143 4.39 -14.24 12.99
CA LEU A 143 3.73 -15.09 12.01
C LEU A 143 2.21 -15.00 12.16
N VAL A 144 1.56 -14.36 11.19
CA VAL A 144 0.13 -14.11 11.22
C VAL A 144 -0.56 -14.83 10.07
N GLN A 145 -1.58 -15.63 10.40
CA GLN A 145 -2.45 -16.26 9.41
C GLN A 145 -3.62 -15.34 9.09
N LEU A 146 -3.71 -14.90 7.84
CA LEU A 146 -4.73 -14.00 7.31
C LEU A 146 -5.72 -14.75 6.44
N GLY A 147 -7.01 -14.64 6.77
CA GLY A 147 -8.13 -15.13 5.96
C GLY A 147 -8.76 -14.03 5.11
N ARG A 148 -9.90 -14.34 4.50
CA ARG A 148 -10.68 -13.36 3.74
C ARG A 148 -11.31 -12.32 4.66
N GLU A 149 -11.17 -11.06 4.28
CA GLU A 149 -11.78 -9.90 4.91
C GLU A 149 -12.79 -9.25 3.98
N THR A 150 -13.79 -8.58 4.57
CA THR A 150 -14.82 -7.86 3.82
C THR A 150 -14.40 -6.42 3.53
N PHE A 151 -14.53 -6.02 2.26
CA PHE A 151 -14.35 -4.66 1.74
C PHE A 151 -15.66 -4.19 1.13
N THR A 152 -16.07 -2.95 1.42
CA THR A 152 -17.38 -2.44 1.02
C THR A 152 -17.28 -1.10 0.29
N PHE A 153 -18.10 -0.92 -0.73
CA PHE A 153 -18.31 0.35 -1.40
C PHE A 153 -19.64 0.94 -0.95
N TYR A 154 -19.59 2.08 -0.24
CA TYR A 154 -20.80 2.77 0.25
C TYR A 154 -21.20 3.90 -0.71
N SER A 155 -22.47 3.90 -1.13
CA SER A 155 -23.07 5.00 -1.90
C SER A 155 -23.66 6.02 -0.94
N SER A 156 -23.06 7.21 -0.84
CA SER A 156 -23.62 8.31 -0.06
C SER A 156 -24.95 8.82 -0.59
N ILE A 157 -25.21 8.63 -1.89
CA ILE A 157 -26.47 9.02 -2.55
C ILE A 157 -27.59 8.06 -2.13
N ASP A 158 -27.36 6.76 -2.27
CA ASP A 158 -28.35 5.72 -1.98
C ASP A 158 -28.40 5.33 -0.49
N LYS A 159 -27.45 5.85 0.31
CA LYS A 159 -27.23 5.54 1.73
C LYS A 159 -27.16 4.04 2.03
N LYS A 160 -26.51 3.28 1.15
CA LYS A 160 -26.37 1.82 1.28
C LYS A 160 -25.04 1.33 0.72
N ILE A 161 -24.66 0.12 1.14
CA ILE A 161 -23.58 -0.64 0.48
C ILE A 161 -24.09 -1.05 -0.89
N VAL A 162 -23.32 -0.74 -1.92
CA VAL A 162 -23.65 -1.03 -3.33
C VAL A 162 -22.73 -2.06 -3.95
N ALA A 163 -21.62 -2.38 -3.29
CA ALA A 163 -20.75 -3.48 -3.65
C ALA A 163 -19.95 -4.00 -2.42
N THR A 164 -19.72 -5.30 -2.38
CA THR A 164 -18.94 -5.99 -1.35
C THR A 164 -17.93 -6.92 -2.01
N ARG A 165 -16.71 -6.99 -1.49
CA ARG A 165 -15.68 -7.93 -1.89
C ARG A 165 -15.12 -8.65 -0.66
N HIS A 166 -15.04 -9.97 -0.72
CA HIS A 166 -14.33 -10.78 0.26
C HIS A 166 -13.01 -11.29 -0.33
N GLN A 167 -11.90 -10.81 0.19
CA GLN A 167 -10.56 -11.12 -0.29
C GLN A 167 -9.57 -11.07 0.87
N ILE A 168 -8.44 -11.78 0.74
CA ILE A 168 -7.32 -11.66 1.68
C ILE A 168 -6.82 -10.20 1.70
N PRO A 169 -6.72 -9.56 2.87
CA PRO A 169 -6.36 -8.15 3.01
C PRO A 169 -4.87 -7.88 2.85
#